data_AF-A0A7X7ZKZ9-F1
#
_entry.id   AF-A0A7X7ZKZ9-F1
#
_cell.length_a   1.000
_cell.length_b   1.000
_cell.length_c   1.000
_cell.angle_alpha   90.00
_cell.angle_beta   90.00
_cell.angle_gamma   90.00
#
_symmetry.space_group_name_H-M   'P 1'
#
loop_
_entity.id
_entity.type
_entity.pdbx_description
1 polymer ?
#
loop_
_entity_poly.entity_id
_entity_poly.type
_entity_poly.pdbx_seq_one_letter_code
_entity_poly.pdbx_strand_id
1 'polypeptide(L)'
;MTPSATQPTVPFKLKVITDNTSTITGLKVIGLLDGIVVTENINSETADTIYSENSFDSVTSLESRSFYSGTTISVETVDDAFQPVFWQTTSGPYNCTFSTVDGMASGIQSESIGQRTVINHYVRLPYRAPVYKNMEFTISPGYSGKTFVPITDFDIVCIPPKYIPVEWAFRCTEKEET
;
A
#
# COMPACT_ATOMS: atom_id res chain seq x y z
N MET A 1 16.88 2.18 -4.62
CA MET A 1 15.87 2.64 -5.59
C MET A 1 14.64 3.02 -4.81
N THR A 2 14.10 4.22 -5.01
CA THR A 2 12.84 4.67 -4.41
C THR A 2 11.70 3.85 -5.01
N PRO A 3 10.78 3.29 -4.21
CA PRO A 3 9.61 2.60 -4.76
C PRO A 3 8.82 3.62 -5.59
N SER A 4 8.62 3.30 -6.87
CA SER A 4 7.71 4.06 -7.72
C SER A 4 6.32 3.51 -7.47
N ALA A 5 5.41 4.35 -6.98
CA ALA A 5 4.01 3.97 -6.94
C ALA A 5 3.51 3.91 -8.39
N THR A 6 3.08 2.73 -8.83
CA THR A 6 2.47 2.57 -10.15
C THR A 6 1.04 3.08 -10.07
N GLN A 7 0.63 3.89 -11.05
CA GLN A 7 -0.75 4.37 -11.15
C GLN A 7 -1.73 3.17 -11.19
N PRO A 8 -2.99 3.36 -10.74
CA PRO A 8 -4.03 2.36 -10.91
C PRO A 8 -4.10 1.90 -12.36
N THR A 9 -4.18 0.58 -12.60
CA THR A 9 -4.34 0.00 -13.94
C THR A 9 -5.79 -0.07 -14.38
N VAL A 10 -6.70 0.46 -13.56
CA VAL A 10 -8.14 0.51 -13.80
C VAL A 10 -8.59 1.97 -13.65
N PRO A 11 -9.61 2.40 -14.42
CA PRO A 11 -10.20 3.71 -14.21
C PRO A 11 -10.69 3.88 -12.77
N PHE A 12 -10.48 5.06 -12.21
CA PHE A 12 -10.88 5.40 -10.85
C PHE A 12 -11.59 6.76 -10.81
N LYS A 13 -12.37 6.97 -9.77
CA LYS A 13 -12.95 8.25 -9.38
C LYS A 13 -12.16 8.85 -8.23
N LEU A 14 -12.34 10.14 -8.00
CA LEU A 14 -11.73 10.85 -6.88
C LEU A 14 -12.74 11.04 -5.77
N LYS A 15 -12.30 10.80 -4.55
CA LYS A 15 -13.01 11.17 -3.32
C LYS A 15 -12.22 12.30 -2.67
N VAL A 16 -12.85 13.45 -2.54
CA VAL A 16 -12.28 14.67 -1.95
C VAL A 16 -12.87 14.85 -0.56
N ILE A 17 -12.02 14.85 0.46
CA ILE A 17 -12.39 14.98 1.87
C ILE A 17 -11.82 16.28 2.40
N THR A 18 -12.61 17.00 3.17
CA THR A 18 -12.28 18.37 3.59
C THR A 18 -12.57 18.55 5.07
N ASP A 19 -11.78 19.36 5.78
CA ASP A 19 -12.11 19.70 7.16
C ASP A 19 -13.40 20.54 7.25
N ASN A 20 -14.35 20.10 8.07
CA ASN A 20 -15.71 20.66 8.25
C ASN A 20 -15.76 22.14 8.69
N THR A 21 -14.61 22.80 8.77
CA THR A 21 -14.45 24.19 9.19
C THR A 21 -14.39 25.16 8.02
N SER A 22 -14.39 24.67 6.78
CA SER A 22 -14.04 25.44 5.60
C SER A 22 -15.08 25.29 4.48
N THR A 23 -15.67 26.38 3.99
CA THR A 23 -16.43 26.35 2.73
C THR A 23 -15.44 26.18 1.58
N ILE A 24 -15.50 25.08 0.83
CA ILE A 24 -14.57 24.84 -0.28
C ILE A 24 -15.16 25.23 -1.62
N THR A 25 -14.68 26.37 -2.11
CA THR A 25 -14.88 26.80 -3.49
C THR A 25 -13.89 26.11 -4.44
N GLY A 26 -14.29 24.91 -4.88
CA GLY A 26 -13.90 24.30 -6.15
C GLY A 26 -12.47 23.76 -6.28
N LEU A 27 -12.34 22.44 -6.42
CA LEU A 27 -11.16 21.76 -6.93
C LEU A 27 -11.34 21.51 -8.42
N LYS A 28 -10.45 22.04 -9.26
CA LYS A 28 -10.39 21.68 -10.67
C LYS A 28 -9.40 20.53 -10.85
N VAL A 29 -9.90 19.43 -11.38
CA VAL A 29 -9.12 18.23 -11.71
C VAL A 29 -8.92 18.19 -13.21
N ILE A 30 -7.68 18.00 -13.64
CA ILE A 30 -7.33 17.68 -15.02
C ILE A 30 -6.66 16.32 -15.02
N GLY A 31 -7.17 15.42 -15.84
CA GLY A 31 -6.66 14.06 -15.94
C GLY A 31 -6.86 13.48 -17.34
N LEU A 32 -6.61 12.19 -17.46
CA LEU A 32 -6.82 11.43 -18.69
C LEU A 32 -7.78 10.26 -18.41
N LEU A 33 -8.61 9.95 -19.40
CA LEU A 33 -9.38 8.71 -19.49
C LEU A 33 -9.24 8.18 -20.92
N ASP A 34 -8.71 6.97 -21.09
CA ASP A 34 -8.36 6.36 -22.38
C ASP A 34 -7.50 7.28 -23.27
N GLY A 35 -6.61 8.07 -22.65
CA GLY A 35 -5.76 9.05 -23.33
C GLY A 35 -6.47 10.36 -23.72
N ILE A 36 -7.77 10.51 -23.43
CA ILE A 36 -8.55 11.73 -23.65
C ILE A 36 -8.47 12.63 -22.42
N VAL A 37 -8.24 13.92 -22.62
CA VAL A 37 -8.20 14.90 -21.54
C VAL A 37 -9.60 15.10 -20.95
N VAL A 38 -9.73 14.82 -19.65
CA VAL A 38 -10.93 15.07 -18.86
C VAL A 38 -10.64 16.23 -17.90
N THR A 39 -11.53 17.23 -17.91
CA THR A 39 -11.48 18.35 -16.96
C THR A 39 -12.76 18.37 -16.16
N GLU A 40 -12.64 18.32 -14.84
CA GLU A 40 -13.75 18.34 -13.91
C GLU A 40 -13.59 19.44 -12.87
N ASN A 41 -14.70 20.03 -12.44
CA ASN A 41 -14.73 20.95 -11.31
C ASN A 41 -15.56 20.32 -10.19
N ILE A 42 -14.89 19.92 -9.10
CA ILE A 42 -15.49 19.34 -7.91
C ILE A 42 -15.73 20.46 -6.91
N ASN A 43 -16.99 20.82 -6.66
CA ASN A 43 -17.36 21.96 -5.80
C ASN A 43 -17.98 21.48 -4.48
N SER A 44 -17.62 22.10 -3.34
CA SER A 44 -18.25 21.81 -2.04
C SER A 44 -18.96 23.03 -1.46
N GLU A 45 -20.28 22.95 -1.33
CA GLU A 45 -21.03 23.99 -0.62
C GLU A 45 -21.23 23.64 0.86
N THR A 46 -21.28 22.35 1.22
CA THR A 46 -21.67 21.91 2.57
C THR A 46 -21.16 20.52 2.99
N ALA A 47 -20.42 19.79 2.15
CA ALA A 47 -20.14 18.37 2.38
C ALA A 47 -18.68 18.10 2.77
N ASP A 48 -18.51 17.28 3.81
CA ASP A 48 -17.24 16.75 4.32
C ASP A 48 -16.54 15.84 3.30
N THR A 49 -17.29 15.28 2.35
CA THR A 49 -16.80 14.35 1.32
C THR A 49 -17.58 14.50 0.03
N ILE A 50 -16.88 14.66 -1.08
CA ILE A 50 -17.45 14.74 -2.43
C ILE A 50 -16.74 13.75 -3.34
N TYR A 51 -17.49 13.19 -4.26
CA TYR A 51 -16.97 12.26 -5.26
C TYR A 51 -16.96 12.94 -6.63
N SER A 52 -15.96 12.60 -7.44
CA SER A 52 -15.94 13.01 -8.85
C SER A 52 -17.05 12.33 -9.62
N GLU A 53 -17.63 13.06 -10.58
CA GLU A 53 -18.61 12.53 -11.51
C GLU A 53 -17.93 11.78 -12.66
N ASN A 54 -16.72 12.18 -13.06
CA ASN A 54 -15.95 11.49 -14.08
C ASN A 54 -14.98 10.48 -13.48
N SER A 55 -14.59 9.52 -14.32
CA SER A 55 -13.51 8.57 -14.09
C SER A 55 -12.23 9.04 -14.77
N PHE A 56 -11.09 8.59 -14.24
CA PHE A 56 -9.75 8.93 -14.68
C PHE A 56 -8.86 7.68 -14.66
N ASP A 57 -7.94 7.56 -15.60
CA ASP A 57 -6.81 6.62 -15.53
C ASP A 57 -5.60 7.27 -14.86
N SER A 58 -5.50 8.59 -14.97
CA SER A 58 -4.45 9.37 -14.33
C SER A 58 -4.90 10.80 -14.07
N VAL A 59 -4.40 11.37 -12.99
CA VAL A 59 -4.56 12.80 -12.68
C VAL A 59 -3.26 13.49 -13.07
N THR A 60 -3.36 14.52 -13.91
CA THR A 60 -2.20 15.29 -14.39
C THR A 60 -2.04 16.62 -13.66
N SER A 61 -3.15 17.23 -13.22
CA SER A 61 -3.15 18.47 -12.47
C SER A 61 -4.32 18.55 -11.49
N LEU A 62 -4.06 19.15 -10.33
CA LEU A 62 -5.05 19.53 -9.33
C LEU A 62 -4.88 21.02 -9.05
N GLU A 63 -5.89 21.81 -9.42
CA GLU A 63 -5.91 23.26 -9.30
C GLU A 63 -6.96 23.70 -8.29
N SER A 64 -6.54 24.46 -7.29
CA SER A 64 -7.43 25.12 -6.33
C SER A 64 -8.05 26.38 -6.93
N ARG A 65 -9.36 26.58 -6.82
CA ARG A 65 -10.00 27.82 -7.25
C ARG A 65 -10.23 28.85 -6.15
N SER A 66 -10.36 28.47 -4.88
CA SER A 66 -10.25 29.35 -3.69
C SER A 66 -10.44 28.53 -2.40
N PHE A 67 -9.50 28.61 -1.45
CA PHE A 67 -9.63 27.99 -0.12
C PHE A 67 -9.41 29.03 0.99
N TYR A 68 -10.02 28.80 2.14
CA TYR A 68 -9.66 29.51 3.35
C TYR A 68 -8.25 29.09 3.81
N SER A 69 -7.55 30.00 4.48
CA SER A 69 -6.25 29.67 5.07
C SER A 69 -6.42 28.58 6.14
N GLY A 70 -5.62 27.52 6.06
CA GLY A 70 -5.66 26.40 7.01
C GLY A 70 -6.57 25.23 6.59
N THR A 71 -7.30 25.33 5.48
CA THR A 71 -8.10 24.22 4.95
C THR A 71 -7.22 23.06 4.48
N THR A 72 -7.48 21.87 5.01
CA THR A 72 -6.84 20.63 4.57
C THR A 72 -7.75 19.88 3.61
N ILE A 73 -7.18 19.41 2.50
CA ILE A 73 -7.88 18.61 1.49
C ILE A 73 -7.15 17.28 1.35
N SER A 74 -7.87 16.19 1.55
CA SER A 74 -7.41 14.85 1.21
C SER A 74 -8.09 14.41 -0.08
N VAL A 75 -7.32 13.86 -1.01
CA VAL A 75 -7.83 13.28 -2.26
C VAL A 75 -7.46 11.80 -2.28
N GLU A 76 -8.48 10.96 -2.36
CA GLU A 76 -8.36 9.50 -2.41
C GLU A 76 -8.88 8.99 -3.77
N THR A 77 -8.29 7.91 -4.28
CA THR A 77 -8.80 7.21 -5.47
C THR A 77 -9.82 6.14 -5.05
N VAL A 78 -10.98 6.10 -5.68
CA VAL A 78 -12.06 5.14 -5.42
C VAL A 78 -12.59 4.51 -6.72
N ASP A 79 -13.24 3.37 -6.64
CA ASP A 79 -13.91 2.73 -7.78
C ASP A 79 -15.33 3.28 -8.00
N ASP A 80 -16.05 2.73 -8.97
CA ASP A 80 -17.45 3.09 -9.25
C ASP A 80 -18.42 2.73 -8.12
N ALA A 81 -18.02 1.86 -7.18
CA ALA A 81 -18.77 1.51 -5.98
C ALA A 81 -18.28 2.30 -4.74
N PHE A 82 -17.50 3.37 -4.95
CA PHE A 82 -16.92 4.24 -3.93
C PHE A 82 -15.99 3.51 -2.94
N GLN A 83 -15.44 2.35 -3.32
CA GLN A 83 -14.44 1.63 -2.54
C GLN A 83 -13.04 2.16 -2.88
N PRO A 84 -12.11 2.25 -1.92
CA PRO A 84 -10.74 2.70 -2.18
C PRO A 84 -10.03 1.86 -3.25
N VAL A 85 -9.48 2.54 -4.26
CA VAL A 85 -8.59 1.96 -5.27
C VAL A 85 -7.16 2.16 -4.79
N PHE A 86 -6.49 1.06 -4.48
CA PHE A 86 -5.10 1.10 -4.02
C PHE A 86 -4.14 1.13 -5.20
N TRP A 87 -3.14 2.01 -5.12
CA TRP A 87 -2.05 2.03 -6.09
C TRP A 87 -1.18 0.79 -5.84
N GLN A 88 -1.03 -0.06 -6.87
CA GLN A 88 -0.08 -1.17 -6.78
C GLN A 88 1.34 -0.58 -6.77
N THR A 89 1.91 -0.46 -5.57
CA THR A 89 3.34 -0.20 -5.39
C THR A 89 4.05 -1.54 -5.57
N THR A 90 4.72 -1.75 -6.71
CA THR A 90 5.72 -2.82 -6.81
C THR A 90 6.93 -2.39 -6.00
N SER A 91 6.91 -2.81 -4.75
CA SER A 91 7.90 -2.47 -3.77
C SER A 91 9.02 -3.50 -3.80
N GLY A 92 10.12 -3.20 -4.49
CA GLY A 92 11.30 -4.06 -4.51
C GLY A 92 12.24 -3.79 -5.69
N PRO A 93 13.45 -4.37 -5.68
CA PRO A 93 13.97 -5.31 -4.68
C PRO A 93 14.41 -4.63 -3.38
N TYR A 94 14.13 -5.28 -2.25
CA TYR A 94 14.63 -4.89 -0.92
C TYR A 94 15.78 -5.79 -0.49
N ASN A 95 16.81 -5.19 0.11
CA ASN A 95 17.82 -5.97 0.82
C ASN A 95 17.19 -6.57 2.07
N CYS A 96 17.33 -7.88 2.27
CA CYS A 96 16.82 -8.56 3.45
C CYS A 96 17.84 -9.57 3.98
N THR A 97 17.72 -9.91 5.25
CA THR A 97 18.29 -11.15 5.80
C THR A 97 17.22 -12.23 5.72
N PHE A 98 17.57 -13.37 5.11
CA PHE A 98 16.68 -14.51 4.95
C PHE A 98 17.30 -15.74 5.61
N SER A 99 16.59 -16.36 6.54
CA SER A 99 17.07 -17.54 7.26
C SER A 99 16.00 -18.60 7.39
N THR A 100 16.35 -19.86 7.17
CA THR A 100 15.46 -21.01 7.37
C THR A 100 15.38 -21.37 8.86
N VAL A 101 14.17 -21.61 9.34
CA VAL A 101 13.88 -22.20 10.64
C VAL A 101 13.26 -23.58 10.37
N ASP A 102 13.98 -24.64 10.72
CA ASP A 102 13.58 -26.03 10.49
C ASP A 102 13.54 -26.84 11.80
N GLY A 103 13.08 -28.10 11.70
CA GLY A 103 13.03 -29.04 12.83
C GLY A 103 11.91 -28.79 13.86
N MET A 104 12.02 -29.44 15.03
CA MET A 104 11.00 -29.37 16.10
C MET A 104 10.73 -27.93 16.58
N ALA A 105 11.74 -27.05 16.55
CA ALA A 105 11.59 -25.65 16.92
C ALA A 105 10.69 -24.89 15.92
N SER A 106 10.77 -25.22 14.62
CA SER A 106 9.85 -24.68 13.62
C SER A 106 8.43 -25.17 13.89
N GLY A 107 8.23 -26.49 14.07
CA GLY A 107 6.92 -27.09 14.33
C GLY A 107 6.21 -26.50 15.55
N ILE A 108 6.90 -26.37 16.69
CA ILE A 108 6.34 -25.76 17.91
C ILE A 108 5.96 -24.29 17.68
N GLN A 109 6.78 -23.55 16.93
CA GLN A 109 6.51 -22.14 16.65
C GLN A 109 5.39 -21.96 15.62
N SER A 110 5.32 -22.78 14.58
CA SER A 110 4.20 -22.83 13.62
C SER A 110 2.89 -23.11 14.34
N GLU A 111 2.87 -24.11 15.23
CA GLU A 111 1.68 -24.47 16.00
C GLU A 111 1.21 -23.31 16.89
N SER A 112 2.14 -22.57 17.50
CA SER A 112 1.81 -21.40 18.33
C SER A 112 1.13 -20.26 17.55
N ILE A 113 1.31 -20.21 16.23
CA ILE A 113 0.66 -19.24 15.32
C ILE A 113 -0.48 -19.88 14.51
N GLY A 114 -0.93 -21.08 14.89
CA GLY A 114 -2.06 -21.77 14.25
C GLY A 114 -1.76 -22.37 12.88
N GLN A 115 -0.48 -22.54 12.51
CA GLN A 115 -0.08 -23.15 11.25
C GLN A 115 0.63 -24.51 11.46
N ARG A 116 0.44 -25.44 10.52
CA ARG A 116 1.13 -26.74 10.51
C ARG A 116 2.17 -26.81 9.39
N THR A 117 3.09 -25.85 9.36
CA THR A 117 4.21 -25.85 8.41
C THR A 117 5.47 -26.40 9.09
N VAL A 118 6.14 -27.36 8.44
CA VAL A 118 7.35 -28.02 8.97
C VAL A 118 8.60 -27.16 8.75
N ILE A 119 8.56 -26.27 7.75
CA ILE A 119 9.64 -25.36 7.40
C ILE A 119 9.05 -23.96 7.30
N ASN A 120 9.65 -23.01 8.01
CA ASN A 120 9.35 -21.59 7.86
C ASN A 120 10.66 -20.83 7.64
N HIS A 121 10.54 -19.65 7.07
CA HIS A 121 11.66 -18.74 6.91
C HIS A 121 11.41 -17.46 7.68
N TYR A 122 12.47 -16.91 8.23
CA TYR A 122 12.47 -15.61 8.90
C TYR A 122 13.10 -14.58 7.98
N VAL A 123 12.38 -13.49 7.76
CA VAL A 123 12.78 -12.39 6.89
C VAL A 123 12.98 -11.15 7.75
N ARG A 124 14.14 -10.49 7.64
CA ARG A 124 14.40 -9.18 8.24
C ARG A 124 14.73 -8.16 7.17
N LEU A 125 14.12 -6.99 7.24
CA LEU A 125 14.33 -5.87 6.34
C LEU A 125 14.88 -4.68 7.14
N PRO A 126 15.87 -3.95 6.61
CA PRO A 126 16.47 -2.78 7.28
C PRO A 126 15.57 -1.52 7.22
N TYR A 127 14.49 -1.54 6.44
CA TYR A 127 13.52 -0.46 6.34
C TYR A 127 12.11 -1.03 6.12
N ARG A 128 11.08 -0.23 6.40
CA ARG A 128 9.69 -0.60 6.13
C ARG A 128 9.50 -0.87 4.63
N ALA A 129 9.25 -2.14 4.28
CA ALA A 129 8.71 -2.52 2.99
C ALA A 129 7.19 -2.67 3.12
N PRO A 130 6.39 -2.26 2.13
CA PRO A 130 4.95 -2.49 2.10
C PRO A 130 4.66 -3.95 1.70
N VAL A 131 5.17 -4.89 2.50
CA VAL A 131 4.80 -6.30 2.40
C VAL A 131 3.47 -6.45 3.12
N TYR A 132 2.51 -7.13 2.51
CA TYR A 132 1.18 -7.39 3.08
C TYR A 132 0.99 -8.88 3.36
N LYS A 133 0.08 -9.20 4.27
CA LYS A 133 -0.39 -10.58 4.47
C LYS A 133 -0.93 -11.09 3.12
N ASN A 134 -0.44 -12.23 2.66
CA ASN A 134 -0.72 -12.82 1.34
C ASN A 134 0.03 -12.22 0.12
N MET A 135 0.96 -11.28 0.33
CA MET A 135 1.80 -10.81 -0.78
C MET A 135 2.80 -11.89 -1.17
N GLU A 136 2.85 -12.23 -2.47
CA GLU A 136 3.85 -13.14 -3.01
C GLU A 136 5.16 -12.41 -3.28
N PHE A 137 6.28 -13.03 -2.92
CA PHE A 137 7.61 -12.49 -3.20
C PHE A 137 8.62 -13.60 -3.49
N THR A 138 9.73 -13.22 -4.13
CA THR A 138 10.85 -14.11 -4.43
C THR A 138 12.09 -13.67 -3.66
N ILE A 139 12.99 -14.61 -3.37
CA ILE A 139 14.27 -14.34 -2.69
C ILE A 139 15.42 -14.57 -3.67
N SER A 140 16.27 -13.54 -3.81
CA SER A 140 17.45 -13.59 -4.67
C SER A 140 18.65 -12.95 -3.94
N PRO A 141 19.87 -13.52 -4.08
CA PRO A 141 20.20 -14.76 -4.79
C PRO A 141 19.87 -16.02 -3.96
N GLY A 142 19.69 -17.17 -4.61
CA GLY A 142 19.69 -18.50 -3.96
C GLY A 142 18.36 -19.26 -3.91
N TYR A 143 17.23 -18.62 -4.20
CA TYR A 143 15.90 -19.27 -4.22
C TYR A 143 15.16 -19.00 -5.55
N SER A 144 15.89 -19.07 -6.67
CA SER A 144 15.34 -18.89 -8.01
C SER A 144 14.23 -19.91 -8.30
N GLY A 145 13.07 -19.42 -8.76
CA GLY A 145 11.92 -20.27 -9.10
C GLY A 145 11.04 -20.65 -7.89
N LYS A 146 11.30 -20.09 -6.70
CA LYS A 146 10.45 -20.30 -5.51
C LYS A 146 9.71 -19.02 -5.16
N THR A 147 8.45 -19.18 -4.79
CA THR A 147 7.58 -18.09 -4.33
C THR A 147 7.29 -18.28 -2.84
N PHE A 148 7.38 -17.19 -2.09
CA PHE A 148 7.13 -17.17 -0.65
C PHE A 148 5.92 -16.31 -0.32
N VAL A 149 5.23 -16.67 0.76
CA VAL A 149 4.07 -15.94 1.29
C VAL A 149 4.25 -15.70 2.79
N PRO A 150 4.03 -14.48 3.31
CA PRO A 150 4.05 -14.21 4.75
C PRO A 150 2.98 -15.00 5.51
N ILE A 151 3.35 -15.52 6.69
CA ILE A 151 2.47 -16.33 7.55
C ILE A 151 2.23 -15.74 8.95
N THR A 152 3.07 -14.79 9.38
CA THR A 152 2.84 -14.01 10.62
C THR A 152 2.54 -12.56 10.29
N ASP A 153 1.90 -11.89 11.25
CA ASP A 153 1.83 -10.43 11.25
C ASP A 153 3.25 -9.86 11.50
N PHE A 154 3.43 -8.58 11.19
CA PHE A 154 4.75 -7.93 11.15
C PHE A 154 5.24 -7.52 12.54
N ASP A 155 6.43 -7.98 12.92
CA ASP A 155 7.08 -7.58 14.15
C ASP A 155 7.98 -6.36 13.90
N ILE A 156 7.73 -5.29 14.67
CA ILE A 156 8.64 -4.14 14.73
C ILE A 156 9.81 -4.52 15.62
N VAL A 157 11.02 -4.56 15.06
CA VAL A 157 12.24 -4.75 15.86
C VAL A 157 12.78 -3.38 16.27
N CYS A 158 12.70 -3.13 17.57
CA CYS A 158 13.26 -1.95 18.21
C CYS A 158 14.66 -2.26 18.74
N ILE A 159 15.67 -1.47 18.36
CA ILE A 159 17.01 -1.56 18.96
C ILE A 159 17.10 -0.56 20.12
N PRO A 160 17.40 -1.00 21.36
CA PRO A 160 17.67 -0.11 22.49
C PRO A 160 18.86 0.82 22.18
N PRO A 161 18.94 2.04 22.75
CA PRO A 161 18.09 2.61 23.79
C PRO A 161 16.92 3.47 23.29
N LYS A 162 16.80 3.69 21.97
CA LYS A 162 15.87 4.68 21.42
C LYS A 162 14.51 4.13 20.98
N TYR A 163 14.30 2.81 21.04
CA TYR A 163 13.08 2.13 20.55
C TYR A 163 12.61 2.66 19.19
N ILE A 164 13.55 3.06 18.32
CA ILE A 164 13.24 3.50 16.97
C ILE A 164 13.01 2.20 16.18
N PRO A 165 11.86 2.05 15.50
CA PRO A 165 11.63 0.96 14.55
C PRO A 165 12.71 1.03 13.46
N VAL A 166 13.72 0.18 13.56
CA VAL A 166 14.86 0.19 12.63
C VAL A 166 14.82 -1.01 11.69
N GLU A 167 14.12 -2.08 12.05
CA GLU A 167 14.00 -3.25 11.22
C GLU A 167 12.59 -3.82 11.26
N TRP A 168 12.19 -4.42 10.14
CA TRP A 168 10.91 -5.08 9.95
C TRP A 168 11.16 -6.58 9.85
N ALA A 169 10.47 -7.38 10.65
CA ALA A 169 10.60 -8.82 10.61
C ALA A 169 9.25 -9.51 10.42
N PHE A 170 9.26 -10.58 9.63
CA PHE A 170 8.09 -11.45 9.47
C PHE A 170 8.54 -12.86 9.14
N ARG A 171 7.62 -13.81 9.28
CA ARG A 171 7.83 -15.19 8.84
C ARG A 171 7.11 -15.44 7.53
N CYS A 172 7.67 -16.30 6.70
CA CYS A 172 7.05 -16.76 5.47
C CYS A 172 7.26 -18.26 5.26
N THR A 173 6.42 -18.85 4.41
CA THR A 173 6.59 -20.22 3.90
C THR A 173 6.70 -20.20 2.39
N GLU A 174 7.33 -21.22 1.81
CA GLU A 174 7.25 -21.49 0.38
C GLU A 174 5.80 -21.82 0.01
N LYS A 175 5.30 -21.22 -1.07
CA LYS A 175 4.00 -21.53 -1.64
C LYS A 175 4.15 -22.83 -2.43
N GLU A 176 3.41 -23.87 -2.05
CA GLU A 176 3.33 -25.09 -2.85
C GLU A 176 2.61 -24.77 -4.18
N GLU A 177 3.25 -25.09 -5.31
CA GLU A 177 2.57 -25.09 -6.61
C GLU A 177 1.62 -26.29 -6.65
N THR A 178 0.32 -26.03 -6.63
CA THR A 178 -0.73 -27.01 -6.96
C THR A 178 -0.93 -27.13 -8.46
#